data_AF-A0A979GXW3-F1
#
_entry.id   AF-A0A979GXW3-F1
#
_cell.length_a   1.000
_cell.length_b   1.000
_cell.length_c   1.000
_cell.angle_alpha   90.00
_cell.angle_beta   90.00
_cell.angle_gamma   90.00
#
_symmetry.space_group_name_H-M   'P 1'
#
loop_
_entity.id
_entity.type
_entity.pdbx_description
1 polymer ?
#
loop_
_entity_poly.entity_id
_entity_poly.type
_entity_poly.pdbx_seq_one_letter_code
_entity_poly.pdbx_strand_id
1 'polypeptide(L)' 'MNIQESIGELPETCRAVIKRKDGHIVGVRVLTDDERIASLMAFLELAEIAGYTITPPDA' A
#
# COMPACT_ATOMS: atom_id res chain seq x y z
N MET A 1 3.08 -21.56 3.06
CA MET A 1 3.24 -20.55 4.13
C MET A 1 1.84 -20.11 4.54
N ASN A 2 1.46 -20.34 5.79
CA ASN A 2 0.14 -19.97 6.29
C ASN A 2 0.14 -18.45 6.55
N ILE A 3 -0.71 -17.70 5.86
CA ILE A 3 -0.66 -16.23 5.87
C ILE A 3 -1.03 -15.64 7.25
N GLN A 4 -1.73 -16.41 8.09
CA GLN A 4 -1.98 -16.01 9.47
C GLN A 4 -0.71 -16.07 10.35
N GLU A 5 0.21 -17.01 10.08
CA GLU A 5 1.51 -17.08 10.76
C GLU A 5 2.40 -15.91 10.34
N SER A 6 2.26 -15.43 9.09
CA SER A 6 3.05 -14.31 8.55
C SER A 6 2.84 -12.98 9.26
N ILE A 7 1.74 -12.80 10.00
CA ILE A 7 1.53 -11.62 10.86
C ILE A 7 2.28 -11.77 12.19
N GLY A 8 2.38 -12.99 12.72
CA GLY A 8 3.12 -13.28 13.94
C GLY A 8 4.64 -13.13 13.78
N GLU A 9 5.13 -13.20 12.53
CA GLU A 9 6.55 -13.06 12.17
C GLU A 9 6.95 -11.63 11.76
N LEU A 10 6.05 -10.65 11.89
CA LEU A 10 6.39 -9.26 11.56
C LEU A 10 7.50 -8.73 12.49
N PRO A 11 8.41 -7.88 11.97
CA PRO A 11 9.39 -7.20 12.80
C PRO A 11 8.72 -6.39 13.92
N GLU A 12 9.42 -6.26 15.06
CA GLU A 12 8.94 -5.54 16.25
C GLU A 12 8.49 -4.11 15.92
N THR A 13 9.19 -3.43 15.00
CA THR A 13 8.79 -2.12 14.47
C THR A 13 8.81 -2.18 12.95
N CYS A 14 7.64 -2.04 12.31
CA CYS A 14 7.53 -1.97 10.86
C CYS A 14 6.25 -1.24 10.41
N ARG A 15 6.20 -0.90 9.13
CA ARG A 15 4.95 -0.55 8.42
C ARG A 15 4.60 -1.72 7.51
N ALA A 16 3.37 -2.23 7.56
CA ALA A 16 2.96 -3.36 6.73
C ALA A 16 1.60 -3.13 6.08
N VAL A 17 1.46 -3.64 4.84
CA VAL A 17 0.20 -3.70 4.10
C VAL A 17 -0.36 -5.11 4.21
N ILE A 18 -1.62 -5.21 4.61
CA ILE A 18 -2.34 -6.47 4.75
C ILE A 18 -3.45 -6.50 3.72
N LYS A 19 -3.42 -7.52 2.84
CA LYS A 19 -4.50 -7.78 1.88
C LYS A 19 -5.46 -8.79 2.46
N ARG A 20 -6.74 -8.41 2.55
CA ARG A 20 -7.83 -9.33 2.88
C ARG A 20 -8.73 -9.59 1.67
N LYS A 21 -9.19 -10.82 1.54
CA LYS A 21 -10.18 -11.24 0.55
C LYS A 21 -11.11 -12.26 1.22
N ASP A 22 -12.42 -12.03 1.09
CA ASP A 22 -13.45 -12.91 1.66
C ASP A 22 -13.28 -13.18 3.17
N GLY A 23 -12.86 -12.15 3.91
CA GLY A 23 -12.60 -12.24 5.36
C GLY A 23 -11.25 -12.88 5.74
N HIS A 24 -10.54 -13.47 4.79
CA HIS A 24 -9.24 -14.10 5.00
C HIS A 24 -8.08 -13.19 4.62
N ILE A 25 -6.96 -13.33 5.32
CA ILE A 25 -5.73 -12.64 4.95
C ILE A 25 -5.07 -13.43 3.82
N VAL A 26 -4.85 -12.77 2.70
CA VAL A 26 -4.30 -13.37 1.47
C VAL A 26 -2.97 -12.76 1.06
N GLY A 27 -2.43 -11.83 1.85
CA GLY A 27 -1.08 -11.31 1.68
C GLY A 27 -0.69 -10.32 2.78
N VAL A 28 0.60 -10.31 3.10
CA VAL A 28 1.22 -9.36 4.01
C VAL A 28 2.53 -8.91 3.37
N ARG A 29 2.82 -7.61 3.39
CA ARG A 29 4.09 -7.06 2.90
C ARG A 29 4.55 -5.94 3.81
N VAL A 30 5.79 -6.03 4.29
CA VAL A 30 6.46 -4.93 5.00
C VAL A 30 6.90 -3.88 3.98
N LEU A 31 6.67 -2.61 4.29
CA LEU A 31 7.09 -1.47 3.49
C LEU A 31 8.52 -1.09 3.83
N THR A 32 9.27 -0.65 2.83
CA THR A 32 10.54 0.03 3.03
C THR A 32 10.33 1.48 3.49
N ASP A 33 11.40 2.15 3.92
CA ASP A 33 11.25 3.46 4.53
C ASP A 33 10.84 4.59 3.58
N ASP A 34 11.21 4.42 2.32
CA ASP A 34 10.89 5.27 1.17
C ASP A 34 9.50 5.01 0.59
N GLU A 35 8.85 3.90 0.95
CA GLU A 35 7.49 3.62 0.52
C GLU A 35 6.46 4.44 1.32
N ARG A 36 5.45 4.94 0.60
CA ARG A 36 4.33 5.71 1.15
C ARG A 36 3.01 5.11 0.70
N ILE A 37 2.03 5.11 1.61
CA ILE A 37 0.65 4.75 1.31
C ILE A 37 -0.17 6.03 1.38
N ALA A 38 -0.90 6.29 0.31
CA ALA A 38 -1.85 7.38 0.23
C ALA A 38 -3.07 6.93 -0.58
N SER A 39 -4.17 7.68 -0.48
CA SER A 39 -5.28 7.50 -1.39
C SER A 39 -4.85 7.87 -2.81
N LEU A 40 -5.56 7.38 -3.83
CA LEU A 40 -5.32 7.79 -5.21
C LEU A 40 -5.35 9.32 -5.34
N MET A 41 -6.36 9.98 -4.75
CA MET A 41 -6.50 11.43 -4.76
C MET A 41 -5.26 12.14 -4.21
N ALA A 42 -4.73 11.68 -3.07
CA ALA A 42 -3.53 12.26 -2.49
C ALA A 42 -2.29 12.08 -3.40
N PHE A 43 -2.18 10.95 -4.11
CA PHE A 43 -1.12 10.80 -5.11
C PHE A 43 -1.29 11.75 -6.31
N LEU A 44 -2.52 11.98 -6.76
CA LEU A 44 -2.80 12.94 -7.84
C LEU A 44 -2.46 14.37 -7.40
N GLU A 45 -2.87 14.78 -6.21
CA GLU A 45 -2.53 16.08 -5.62
C GLU A 45 -1.01 16.29 -5.52
N LEU A 46 -0.26 15.27 -5.06
CA LEU A 46 1.19 15.35 -5.00
C LEU A 46 1.84 15.50 -6.37
N ALA A 47 1.31 14.83 -7.40
CA ALA A 47 1.80 14.96 -8.76
C ALA A 47 1.53 16.36 -9.33
N GLU A 48 0.35 16.93 -9.08
CA GLU A 48 0.02 18.31 -9.48
C GLU A 48 0.93 19.34 -8.79
N ILE A 49 1.18 19.18 -7.49
CA ILE A 49 2.12 20.03 -6.72
C ILE A 49 3.55 19.94 -7.29
N ALA A 50 3.94 18.77 -7.78
CA ALA A 50 5.24 18.57 -8.44
C ALA A 50 5.29 19.11 -9.88
N GLY A 51 4.20 19.70 -10.39
CA GLY A 51 4.14 20.34 -11.71
C GLY A 51 3.68 19.43 -12.85
N TYR A 52 3.15 18.24 -12.54
CA TYR A 52 2.58 17.35 -13.56
C TYR A 52 1.12 17.70 -13.85
N THR A 53 0.68 17.44 -15.08
CA THR A 53 -0.75 17.48 -15.46
C THR A 53 -1.29 16.06 -15.53
N ILE A 54 -2.30 15.76 -14.72
CA ILE A 54 -2.96 14.45 -14.72
C ILE A 54 -4.01 14.41 -15.83
N THR A 55 -3.91 13.44 -16.74
CA THR A 55 -4.92 13.19 -17.77
C THR A 55 -5.64 11.88 -17.44
N PRO A 56 -6.97 11.87 -17.29
CA PRO A 56 -7.73 10.64 -17.13
C PRO A 56 -7.53 9.71 -18.35
N PRO A 57 -7.55 8.38 -18.16
CA PRO A 57 -7.50 7.45 -19.28
C PRO A 57 -8.73 7.62 -20.20
N ASP A 58 -8.54 7.32 -21.49
CA ASP A 58 -9.64 7.26 -22.45
C ASP A 58 -10.66 6.19 -22.02
N ALA A 59 -11.95 6.46 -22.25
CA ALA A 59 -13.07 5.61 -21.87
C ALA A 59 -13.20 4.35 -22.73
#